data_AF-A0A845FMI2-F1
#
_entry.id   AF-A0A845FMI2-F1
#
_cell.length_a   1.000
_cell.length_b   1.000
_cell.length_c   1.000
_cell.angle_alpha   90.00
_cell.angle_beta   90.00
_cell.angle_gamma   90.00
#
_symmetry.space_group_name_H-M   'P 1'
#
loop_
_entity.id
_entity.type
_entity.pdbx_description
1 polymer ?
#
loop_
_entity_poly.entity_id
_entity_poly.type
_entity_poly.pdbx_seq_one_letter_code
_entity_poly.pdbx_strand_id
1 'polypeptide(L)'
;MLPLHNSYSQRADIFSRAALETSFTLLRRQHPRLALAVQNQLQNPHWPGTVSASFAPPGQRHHSDRFFVRLDAQVVGQIVAALTEVGTRYLSNKRRSGSESAMLRDLMRNWIRLGEWMIHQAEDDYLPGSRSLSE
;
A
#
# COMPACT_ATOMS: atom_id res chain seq x y z
N MET A 1 10.32 31.25 -6.33
CA MET A 1 9.46 30.24 -5.70
C MET A 1 9.23 29.13 -6.71
N LEU A 2 9.82 27.95 -6.49
CA LEU A 2 9.64 26.79 -7.37
C LEU A 2 8.35 26.06 -6.96
N PRO A 3 7.50 25.60 -7.90
CA PRO A 3 6.37 24.75 -7.56
C PRO A 3 6.91 23.43 -7.01
N LEU A 4 6.44 23.05 -5.83
CA LEU A 4 6.70 21.73 -5.26
C LEU A 4 6.13 20.70 -6.22
N HIS A 5 7.00 19.79 -6.66
CA HIS A 5 6.70 18.82 -7.68
C HIS A 5 5.49 17.97 -7.24
N ASN A 6 4.45 18.04 -8.05
CA ASN A 6 3.29 17.17 -8.07
C ASN A 6 3.72 15.72 -8.36
N SER A 7 4.28 15.03 -7.35
CA SER A 7 4.69 13.62 -7.44
C SER A 7 3.79 12.68 -6.64
N TYR A 8 2.72 13.18 -6.03
CA TYR A 8 1.71 12.37 -5.33
C TYR A 8 0.75 11.63 -6.29
N SER A 9 0.89 11.84 -7.60
CA SER A 9 -0.02 11.30 -8.62
C SER A 9 0.20 9.83 -8.99
N GLN A 10 1.08 9.10 -8.29
CA GLN A 10 1.36 7.68 -8.58
C GLN A 10 0.61 6.78 -7.60
N ARG A 11 -0.71 6.66 -7.79
CA ARG A 11 -1.61 5.62 -7.22
C ARG A 11 -1.02 4.81 -6.06
N ALA A 12 -0.94 5.47 -4.90
CA ALA A 12 -0.35 4.89 -3.69
C ALA A 12 -1.21 3.75 -3.10
N ASP A 13 -2.43 3.59 -3.61
CA ASP A 13 -3.40 2.53 -3.34
C ASP A 13 -3.08 1.21 -4.07
N ILE A 14 -2.08 1.18 -4.96
CA ILE A 14 -1.68 -0.03 -5.69
C ILE A 14 -0.52 -0.74 -5.00
N PHE A 15 -0.77 -1.97 -4.58
CA PHE A 15 0.23 -2.84 -3.96
C PHE A 15 0.53 -4.05 -4.84
N SER A 16 1.77 -4.55 -4.77
CA SER A 16 2.12 -5.85 -5.33
C SER A 16 1.65 -6.98 -4.41
N ARG A 17 1.39 -8.16 -5.00
CA ARG A 17 1.16 -9.40 -4.24
C ARG A 17 2.18 -9.61 -3.11
N ALA A 18 3.46 -9.52 -3.46
CA ALA A 18 4.56 -9.75 -2.52
C ALA A 18 4.51 -8.79 -1.33
N ALA A 19 4.17 -7.51 -1.55
CA ALA A 19 4.03 -6.54 -0.46
C ALA A 19 2.87 -6.92 0.49
N LEU A 20 1.72 -7.32 -0.04
CA LEU A 20 0.59 -7.74 0.79
C LEU A 20 0.86 -9.05 1.54
N GLU A 21 1.44 -10.06 0.89
CA GLU A 21 1.79 -11.34 1.52
C GLU A 21 2.85 -11.18 2.61
N THR A 22 3.84 -10.31 2.38
CA THR A 22 4.85 -9.98 3.39
C THR A 22 4.20 -9.27 4.57
N SER A 23 3.34 -8.29 4.30
CA SER A 23 2.61 -7.56 5.36
C SER A 23 1.79 -8.53 6.21
N PHE A 24 1.04 -9.43 5.58
CA PHE A 24 0.30 -10.50 6.27
C PHE A 24 1.23 -11.35 7.15
N THR A 25 2.36 -11.80 6.59
CA THR A 25 3.31 -12.68 7.30
C THR A 25 3.91 -12.03 8.52
N LEU A 26 4.24 -10.74 8.45
CA LEU A 26 4.78 -9.98 9.57
C LEU A 26 3.72 -9.69 10.64
N LEU A 27 2.49 -9.39 10.24
CA LEU A 27 1.42 -9.02 11.15
C LEU A 27 0.77 -10.21 11.85
N ARG A 28 0.67 -11.38 11.20
CA ARG A 28 -0.18 -12.51 11.67
C ARG A 28 0.08 -12.98 13.10
N ARG A 29 1.31 -12.84 13.61
CA ARG A 29 1.68 -13.33 14.94
C ARG A 29 1.26 -12.38 16.06
N GLN A 30 1.26 -11.08 15.80
CA GLN A 30 1.13 -10.05 16.84
C GLN A 30 -0.14 -9.20 16.65
N HIS A 31 -0.57 -9.03 15.40
CA HIS A 31 -1.75 -8.26 15.02
C HIS A 31 -2.63 -9.09 14.07
N PRO A 32 -3.25 -10.19 14.54
CA PRO A 32 -3.99 -11.11 13.68
C PRO A 32 -5.18 -10.44 12.97
N ARG A 33 -5.83 -9.46 13.61
CA ARG A 33 -6.91 -8.67 12.98
C ARG A 33 -6.41 -7.86 11.78
N LEU A 34 -5.25 -7.21 11.91
CA LEU A 34 -4.65 -6.45 10.80
C LEU A 34 -4.16 -7.38 9.69
N ALA A 35 -3.60 -8.53 10.05
CA ALA A 35 -3.21 -9.55 9.08
C ALA A 35 -4.42 -10.02 8.26
N LEU A 36 -5.56 -10.30 8.90
CA LEU A 36 -6.79 -10.67 8.20
C LEU A 36 -7.27 -9.55 7.25
N ALA A 37 -7.22 -8.29 7.69
CA ALA A 37 -7.57 -7.15 6.84
C ALA A 37 -6.69 -7.09 5.57
N VAL A 38 -5.38 -7.30 5.71
CA VAL A 38 -4.43 -7.39 4.58
C VAL A 38 -4.72 -8.61 3.70
N GLN A 39 -5.02 -9.76 4.29
CA GLN A 39 -5.35 -10.99 3.56
C GLN A 39 -6.62 -10.83 2.72
N ASN A 40 -7.62 -10.13 3.23
CA ASN A 40 -8.85 -9.84 2.48
C ASN A 40 -8.55 -8.99 1.22
N GLN A 41 -7.52 -8.14 1.25
CA GLN A 41 -7.09 -7.39 0.06
C GLN A 41 -6.51 -8.29 -1.04
N LEU A 42 -5.89 -9.41 -0.67
CA LEU A 42 -5.41 -10.42 -1.64
C LEU A 42 -6.56 -11.21 -2.30
N GLN A 43 -7.75 -11.18 -1.72
CA GLN A 43 -8.96 -11.82 -2.27
C GLN A 43 -9.78 -10.88 -3.15
N ASN A 44 -9.50 -9.56 -3.10
CA ASN A 44 -10.17 -8.58 -3.95
C ASN A 44 -9.77 -8.76 -5.42
N PRO A 45 -10.69 -8.49 -6.38
CA PRO A 45 -10.40 -8.61 -7.79
C PRO A 45 -9.21 -7.72 -8.18
N HIS A 46 -8.26 -8.32 -8.90
CA HIS A 46 -7.05 -7.65 -9.39
C HIS A 46 -7.39 -6.43 -10.26
N TRP A 47 -6.47 -5.47 -10.33
CA TRP A 47 -6.63 -4.31 -11.20
C TRP A 47 -6.86 -4.74 -12.67
N PRO A 48 -7.95 -4.30 -13.33
CA PRO A 48 -8.22 -4.65 -14.73
C PRO A 48 -7.22 -4.09 -15.76
N GLY A 49 -6.23 -3.30 -15.35
CA GLY A 49 -5.29 -2.64 -16.26
C GLY A 49 -4.17 -3.50 -16.82
N THR A 50 -4.11 -4.81 -16.53
CA THR A 50 -3.30 -5.75 -17.32
C THR A 50 -4.13 -6.30 -18.48
N VAL A 51 -4.60 -5.42 -19.36
CA VAL A 51 -5.26 -5.78 -20.64
C VAL A 51 -4.34 -6.56 -21.59
N SER A 52 -3.06 -6.76 -21.25
CA SER A 52 -2.14 -7.58 -22.04
C SER A 52 -2.34 -9.09 -21.86
N ALA A 53 -3.17 -9.56 -20.92
CA ALA A 53 -3.36 -10.99 -20.68
C ALA A 53 -4.14 -11.73 -21.79
N SER A 54 -4.94 -11.01 -22.60
CA SER A 54 -5.77 -11.62 -23.66
C SER A 54 -5.02 -11.81 -24.99
N PHE A 55 -3.86 -11.19 -25.17
CA PHE A 55 -3.06 -11.27 -26.40
C PHE A 55 -1.62 -11.78 -26.18
N ALA A 56 -1.24 -12.12 -24.94
CA ALA A 56 0.09 -12.64 -24.65
C ALA A 56 0.20 -14.13 -25.07
N PRO A 57 1.29 -14.55 -25.74
CA PRO A 57 1.55 -15.95 -26.06
C PRO A 57 1.50 -16.84 -24.81
N PRO A 58 1.06 -18.11 -24.92
CA PRO A 58 1.09 -19.06 -23.81
C PRO A 58 2.55 -19.25 -23.36
N GLY A 59 2.92 -18.66 -22.22
CA GLY A 59 4.28 -18.68 -21.68
C GLY A 59 4.78 -17.35 -21.10
N GLN A 60 4.15 -16.21 -21.42
CA GLN A 60 4.53 -14.88 -20.91
C GLN A 60 3.42 -14.17 -20.14
N ARG A 61 2.62 -14.91 -19.37
CA ARG A 61 1.73 -14.29 -18.39
C ARG A 61 2.54 -13.81 -17.18
N HIS A 62 3.27 -12.71 -17.34
CA HIS A 62 3.76 -11.95 -16.19
C HIS A 62 2.55 -11.33 -15.50
N HIS A 63 1.90 -12.12 -14.64
CA HIS A 63 0.92 -11.66 -13.68
C HIS A 63 1.61 -10.71 -12.71
N SER A 64 1.74 -9.44 -13.12
CA SER A 64 1.99 -8.36 -12.19
C SER A 64 0.69 -8.16 -11.41
N ASP A 65 0.43 -9.07 -10.47
CA ASP A 65 -0.75 -9.04 -9.59
C ASP A 65 -0.66 -7.78 -8.72
N ARG A 66 -1.22 -6.72 -9.27
CA ARG A 66 -1.39 -5.42 -8.65
C ARG A 66 -2.79 -5.36 -8.03
N PHE A 67 -2.85 -5.01 -6.76
CA PHE A 67 -4.07 -4.99 -5.97
C PHE A 67 -4.39 -3.57 -5.55
N PHE A 68 -5.68 -3.24 -5.58
CA PHE A 68 -6.20 -2.01 -5.02
C PHE A 68 -6.50 -2.24 -3.55
N VAL A 69 -5.78 -1.52 -2.69
CA VAL A 69 -6.00 -1.58 -1.26
C VAL A 69 -7.19 -0.71 -0.90
N ARG A 70 -8.30 -1.35 -0.53
CA ARG A 70 -9.53 -0.72 -0.05
C ARG A 70 -9.62 -0.94 1.46
N LEU A 71 -8.88 -0.13 2.21
CA LEU A 71 -8.88 -0.13 3.67
C LEU A 71 -9.15 1.29 4.15
N ASP A 72 -9.80 1.42 5.31
CA ASP A 72 -10.00 2.72 5.96
C ASP A 72 -8.68 3.31 6.44
N ALA A 73 -8.59 4.64 6.47
CA ALA A 73 -7.35 5.35 6.85
C ALA A 73 -6.88 4.96 8.25
N GLN A 74 -7.82 4.73 9.18
CA GLN A 74 -7.53 4.24 10.52
C GLN A 74 -6.85 2.86 10.50
N VAL A 75 -7.30 1.94 9.64
CA VAL A 75 -6.69 0.61 9.50
C VAL A 75 -5.29 0.71 8.89
N VAL A 76 -5.11 1.57 7.89
CA VAL A 76 -3.79 1.83 7.29
C VAL A 76 -2.82 2.39 8.32
N GLY A 77 -3.23 3.36 9.14
CA GLY A 77 -2.42 3.91 10.23
C GLY A 77 -2.02 2.84 11.26
N GLN A 78 -2.93 1.94 11.61
CA GLN A 78 -2.64 0.81 12.51
C GLN A 78 -1.63 -0.17 11.89
N ILE A 79 -1.70 -0.42 10.58
CA ILE A 79 -0.72 -1.25 9.87
C ILE A 79 0.67 -0.61 9.91
N VAL A 80 0.79 0.69 9.65
CA VAL A 80 2.07 1.43 9.72
C VAL A 80 2.67 1.34 11.12
N ALA A 81 1.85 1.56 12.16
CA ALA A 81 2.29 1.47 13.55
C ALA A 81 2.81 0.07 13.90
N ALA A 82 2.05 -0.97 13.53
CA ALA A 82 2.43 -2.37 13.76
C ALA A 82 3.73 -2.76 13.01
N LEU A 83 3.90 -2.34 11.76
CA LEU A 83 5.13 -2.59 11.01
C LEU A 83 6.34 -1.85 11.59
N THR A 84 6.12 -0.66 12.17
CA THR A 84 7.16 0.10 12.87
C THR A 84 7.59 -0.61 14.16
N GLU A 85 6.65 -1.16 14.92
CA GLU A 85 6.94 -2.00 16.09
C GLU A 85 7.77 -3.24 15.70
N VAL A 86 7.37 -3.93 14.62
CA VAL A 86 8.13 -5.04 14.05
C VAL A 86 9.54 -4.57 13.67
N GLY A 87 9.67 -3.45 12.97
CA GLY A 87 10.97 -2.89 12.57
C GLY A 87 11.88 -2.56 13.73
N THR A 88 11.33 -1.99 14.80
CA THR A 88 12.07 -1.66 16.02
C THR A 88 12.65 -2.93 16.66
N ARG A 89 11.86 -4.01 16.72
CA ARG A 89 12.32 -5.32 17.21
C ARG A 89 13.38 -5.94 16.30
N TYR A 90 13.25 -5.79 14.99
CA TYR A 90 14.24 -6.27 14.03
C TYR A 90 15.58 -5.55 14.17
N LEU A 91 15.57 -4.22 14.27
CA LEU A 91 16.78 -3.41 14.45
C LEU A 91 17.47 -3.65 15.80
N SER A 92 16.69 -4.00 16.84
CA SER A 92 17.22 -4.35 18.15
C SER A 92 17.99 -5.69 18.13
N ASN A 93 17.78 -6.53 17.11
CA ASN A 93 18.35 -7.86 17.04
C ASN A 93 19.50 -7.93 16.02
N LYS A 94 20.73 -7.67 16.49
CA LYS A 94 21.99 -7.49 15.71
C LYS A 94 22.41 -8.64 14.76
N ARG A 95 21.66 -9.75 14.68
CA ARG A 95 21.99 -10.94 13.87
C ARG A 95 21.28 -11.01 12.50
N ARG A 96 20.53 -9.98 12.12
CA ARG A 96 19.69 -9.99 10.91
C ARG A 96 20.43 -9.48 9.67
N SER A 97 20.12 -10.04 8.50
CA SER A 97 20.72 -9.64 7.22
C SER A 97 20.19 -8.27 6.75
N GLY A 98 21.04 -7.50 6.06
CA GLY A 98 20.66 -6.17 5.54
C GLY A 98 19.45 -6.21 4.58
N SER A 99 19.25 -7.34 3.87
CA SER A 99 18.14 -7.51 2.93
C SER A 99 16.76 -7.52 3.61
N GLU A 100 16.62 -8.17 4.77
CA GLU A 100 15.34 -8.16 5.52
C GLU A 100 14.98 -6.76 6.01
N SER A 101 15.99 -5.97 6.43
CA SER A 101 15.79 -4.60 6.88
C SER A 101 15.39 -3.65 5.74
N ALA A 102 15.94 -3.85 4.54
CA ALA A 102 15.58 -3.10 3.34
C ALA A 102 14.14 -3.42 2.91
N MET A 103 13.79 -4.71 2.86
CA MET A 103 12.44 -5.17 2.55
C MET A 103 11.39 -4.56 3.48
N LEU A 104 11.65 -4.57 4.80
CA LEU A 104 10.73 -4.00 5.77
C LEU A 104 10.60 -2.47 5.63
N ARG A 105 11.71 -1.79 5.33
CA ARG A 105 11.70 -0.34 5.07
C ARG A 105 10.86 0.00 3.84
N ASP A 106 11.01 -0.75 2.76
CA ASP A 106 10.23 -0.57 1.54
C ASP A 106 8.75 -0.85 1.79
N LEU A 107 8.45 -1.88 2.57
CA LEU A 107 7.08 -2.20 2.98
C LEU A 107 6.44 -1.05 3.78
N MET A 108 7.13 -0.53 4.80
CA MET A 108 6.64 0.61 5.58
C MET A 108 6.44 1.83 4.69
N ARG A 109 7.35 2.11 3.75
CA ARG A 109 7.21 3.23 2.82
C ARG A 109 5.96 3.12 1.96
N ASN A 110 5.62 1.92 1.48
CA ASN A 110 4.40 1.71 0.69
C ASN A 110 3.14 2.03 1.51
N TRP A 111 3.06 1.54 2.75
CA TRP A 111 1.92 1.81 3.63
C TRP A 111 1.82 3.26 4.09
N ILE A 112 2.95 3.93 4.34
CA ILE A 112 2.98 5.36 4.68
C ILE A 112 2.46 6.19 3.50
N ARG A 113 2.94 5.92 2.28
CA ARG A 113 2.47 6.61 1.08
C ARG A 113 0.97 6.46 0.86
N LEU A 114 0.42 5.27 1.15
CA LEU A 114 -1.03 5.08 1.11
C LEU A 114 -1.72 5.98 2.14
N GLY A 115 -1.25 6.00 3.38
CA GLY A 115 -1.80 6.87 4.42
C GLY A 115 -1.75 8.36 4.06
N GLU A 116 -0.60 8.83 3.58
CA GLU A 116 -0.42 10.22 3.10
C GLU A 116 -1.40 10.55 1.96
N TRP A 117 -1.53 9.65 0.98
CA TRP A 117 -2.47 9.82 -0.13
C TRP A 117 -3.93 9.91 0.36
N MET A 118 -4.34 9.07 1.32
CA MET A 118 -5.69 9.09 1.86
C MET A 118 -6.01 10.40 2.61
N ILE A 119 -5.03 10.96 3.34
CA ILE A 119 -5.19 12.25 4.02
C ILE A 119 -5.39 13.36 2.99
N HIS A 120 -4.57 13.40 1.95
CA HIS A 120 -4.70 14.41 0.89
C HIS A 120 -6.02 14.30 0.12
N GLN A 121 -6.50 13.09 -0.18
CA GLN A 121 -7.81 12.91 -0.80
C GLN A 121 -8.95 13.41 0.09
N ALA A 122 -8.87 13.20 1.40
CA ALA A 122 -9.87 13.69 2.34
C ALA A 122 -9.87 15.23 2.46
N GLU A 123 -8.69 15.87 2.34
CA GLU A 123 -8.56 17.34 2.27
C GLU A 123 -9.18 17.91 1.00
N ASP A 124 -8.95 17.26 -0.16
CA ASP A 124 -9.52 17.65 -1.45
C ASP A 124 -11.06 17.51 -1.46
N ASP A 125 -11.58 16.42 -0.88
CA ASP A 125 -13.04 16.19 -0.76
C ASP A 125 -13.73 17.19 0.18
N TYR A 126 -12.99 17.80 1.11
CA TYR A 126 -13.53 18.73 2.10
C TYR A 126 -13.72 20.16 1.56
N LEU A 127 -13.18 20.53 0.38
CA LEU A 127 -13.33 21.87 -0.21
C LEU A 127 -14.67 22.01 -0.99
N PRO A 128 -15.76 22.53 -0.39
CA PRO A 128 -17.09 22.56 -1.01
C PRO A 128 -17.31 23.94 -1.69
N GLY A 129 -16.36 24.35 -2.55
CA GLY A 129 -16.31 25.72 -3.10
C GLY A 129 -16.25 25.83 -4.63
N SER A 130 -16.11 24.73 -5.36
CA SER A 130 -15.89 24.76 -6.83
C SER A 130 -17.05 24.18 -7.66
N ARG A 131 -18.17 23.82 -7.03
CA ARG A 131 -19.37 23.27 -7.72
C ARG A 131 -20.51 24.27 -7.95
N SER A 132 -20.29 25.56 -7.74
CA SER A 132 -21.32 26.58 -7.97
C SER A 132 -20.76 27.70 -8.83
N LEU A 133 -20.91 27.58 -10.16
CA LEU A 133 -20.99 28.68 -11.12
C LEU A 133 -21.30 28.10 -12.50
N SER A 134 -22.58 27.81 -12.72
CA SER A 134 -23.20 27.64 -14.03
C SER A 134 -24.69 27.96 -13.86
N GLU A 135 -24.98 29.25 -13.67
CA GLU A 135 -26.25 29.86 -14.08
C GLU A 135 -25.97 30.67 -15.35
#